data_AF-A0A397W3V3-F1
#
_entry.id   AF-A0A397W3V3-F1
#
_cell.length_a   1.000
_cell.length_b   1.000
_cell.length_c   1.000
_cell.angle_alpha   90.00
_cell.angle_beta   90.00
_cell.angle_gamma   90.00
#
_symmetry.space_group_name_H-M   'P 1'
#
loop_
_entity.id
_entity.type
_entity.pdbx_description
1 polymer ?
#
loop_
_entity_poly.entity_id
_entity_poly.type
_entity_poly.pdbx_seq_one_letter_code
_entity_poly.pdbx_strand_id
1 'polypeptide(L)'
;MTITVKTISDTYGGTGGFVNNDFETIIRQITDGESIKNINVKRIKVQTNSTDGYLLSLQFIYNVETNDGEKLVTGALRGKRTGILQTYDLNNNEKVKAIAGTYGSYAGYIVVKYLEFKTSVGTRSYGKNDTADTLFTLPAGILFGMNGALIDSLGTYVVVEVPTNSSSTTSNSSSDITSTSFIILSCFTSILGFIVLVTVVIFLWRKFYRGYIPTF
;
A
#
# COMPACT_ATOMS: atom_id res chain seq x y z
N MET A 1 8.50 -14.75 -11.21
CA MET A 1 7.30 -14.02 -11.69
C MET A 1 7.00 -12.92 -10.68
N THR A 2 6.81 -11.69 -11.13
CA THR A 2 6.71 -10.51 -10.24
C THR A 2 5.27 -10.00 -10.25
N ILE A 3 4.68 -9.74 -9.09
CA ILE A 3 3.38 -9.03 -9.00
C ILE A 3 3.56 -7.55 -9.34
N THR A 4 2.50 -6.92 -9.87
CA THR A 4 2.42 -5.46 -10.00
C THR A 4 1.21 -4.93 -9.26
N VAL A 5 1.33 -3.71 -8.73
CA VAL A 5 0.19 -2.97 -8.19
C VAL A 5 -0.66 -2.50 -9.36
N LYS A 6 -1.86 -3.05 -9.49
CA LYS A 6 -2.84 -2.68 -10.52
C LYS A 6 -3.58 -1.41 -10.13
N THR A 7 -3.94 -1.27 -8.87
CA THR A 7 -4.75 -0.15 -8.37
C THR A 7 -4.40 0.15 -6.93
N ILE A 8 -4.38 1.43 -6.59
CA ILE A 8 -4.27 1.95 -5.24
C ILE A 8 -5.58 2.68 -4.99
N SER A 9 -6.31 2.32 -3.93
CA SER A 9 -7.52 3.05 -3.55
C SER A 9 -7.17 4.37 -2.86
N ASP A 10 -8.15 5.25 -2.70
CA ASP A 10 -8.07 6.29 -1.68
C ASP A 10 -8.11 5.67 -0.27
N THR A 11 -7.74 6.46 0.74
CA THR A 11 -7.93 6.12 2.15
C THR A 11 -9.23 6.71 2.67
N TYR A 12 -10.01 5.91 3.40
CA TYR A 12 -11.26 6.35 4.03
C TYR A 12 -11.11 6.39 5.54
N GLY A 13 -11.50 7.50 6.17
CA GLY A 13 -11.35 7.74 7.60
C GLY A 13 -10.78 9.12 7.93
N GLY A 14 -10.16 9.25 9.10
CA GLY A 14 -9.47 10.46 9.56
C GLY A 14 -8.00 10.50 9.18
N THR A 15 -7.36 11.61 9.57
CA THR A 15 -5.94 11.91 9.29
C THR A 15 -5.04 11.73 10.52
N GLY A 16 -5.55 11.11 11.58
CA GLY A 16 -4.81 10.88 12.83
C GLY A 16 -3.84 9.71 12.75
N GLY A 17 -2.98 9.58 13.76
CA GLY A 17 -2.08 8.43 13.90
C GLY A 17 -0.86 8.45 12.98
N PHE A 18 -0.32 7.26 12.71
CA PHE A 18 0.87 7.05 11.87
C PHE A 18 0.54 6.13 10.70
N VAL A 19 1.32 6.27 9.61
CA VAL A 19 1.14 5.47 8.40
C VAL A 19 1.59 4.03 8.64
N ASN A 20 0.76 3.06 8.24
CA ASN A 20 1.12 1.65 8.20
C ASN A 20 0.76 1.02 6.85
N ASN A 21 1.73 0.32 6.26
CA ASN A 21 1.61 -0.28 4.94
C ASN A 21 1.97 -1.77 4.98
N ASP A 22 0.99 -2.64 4.75
CA ASP A 22 1.22 -4.08 4.77
C ASP A 22 1.98 -4.54 3.52
N PHE A 23 1.92 -3.79 2.42
CA PHE A 23 2.66 -4.13 1.21
C PHE A 23 4.17 -4.08 1.47
N GLU A 24 4.66 -3.02 2.10
CA GLU A 24 6.06 -2.91 2.50
C GLU A 24 6.46 -4.02 3.47
N THR A 25 5.57 -4.35 4.41
CA THR A 25 5.79 -5.46 5.37
C THR A 25 5.94 -6.80 4.65
N ILE A 26 5.13 -7.05 3.62
CA ILE A 26 5.22 -8.26 2.81
C ILE A 26 6.54 -8.29 2.04
N ILE A 27 6.86 -7.22 1.29
CA ILE A 27 8.08 -7.18 0.47
C ILE A 27 9.34 -7.39 1.32
N ARG A 28 9.41 -6.81 2.53
CA ARG A 28 10.56 -6.99 3.44
C ARG A 28 10.73 -8.41 3.97
N GLN A 29 9.70 -9.26 3.87
CA GLN A 29 9.76 -10.66 4.30
C GLN A 29 10.04 -11.63 3.15
N ILE A 30 10.19 -11.14 1.92
CA ILE A 30 10.56 -11.95 0.76
C ILE A 30 12.09 -11.97 0.64
N THR A 31 12.66 -13.17 0.44
CA THR A 31 14.11 -13.36 0.31
C THR A 31 14.60 -12.92 -1.06
N ASP A 32 15.87 -12.52 -1.18
CA ASP A 32 16.49 -12.26 -2.48
C ASP A 32 16.38 -13.48 -3.40
N GLY A 33 15.78 -13.28 -4.59
CA GLY A 33 15.53 -14.34 -5.57
C GLY A 33 14.13 -14.95 -5.50
N GLU A 34 13.38 -14.73 -4.41
CA GLU A 34 11.97 -15.09 -4.36
C GLU A 34 11.13 -14.11 -5.18
N SER A 35 10.10 -14.66 -5.82
CA SER A 35 9.21 -13.94 -6.70
C SER A 35 7.77 -14.27 -6.32
N ILE A 36 7.02 -13.23 -5.97
CA ILE A 36 5.64 -13.38 -5.51
C ILE A 36 4.76 -13.69 -6.71
N LYS A 37 3.99 -14.77 -6.61
CA LYS A 37 2.91 -15.11 -7.52
C LYS A 37 1.62 -14.46 -7.03
N ASN A 38 1.27 -14.71 -5.77
CA ASN A 38 -0.05 -14.35 -5.27
C ASN A 38 0.00 -13.84 -3.82
N ILE A 39 -0.93 -12.96 -3.47
CA ILE A 39 -1.13 -12.49 -2.10
C ILE A 39 -2.63 -12.51 -1.81
N ASN A 40 -3.04 -13.36 -0.88
CA ASN A 40 -4.43 -13.45 -0.43
C ASN A 40 -4.53 -13.27 1.07
N VAL A 41 -5.66 -12.73 1.55
CA VAL A 41 -5.95 -12.71 2.99
C VAL A 41 -6.26 -14.15 3.43
N LYS A 42 -5.55 -14.64 4.44
CA LYS A 42 -5.78 -15.97 5.05
C LYS A 42 -6.58 -15.88 6.34
N ARG A 43 -6.33 -14.84 7.13
CA ARG A 43 -7.02 -14.62 8.41
C ARG A 43 -7.27 -13.15 8.64
N ILE A 44 -8.44 -12.85 9.17
CA ILE A 44 -8.86 -11.54 9.61
C ILE A 44 -8.97 -11.58 11.14
N LYS A 45 -8.23 -10.70 11.82
CA LYS A 45 -8.36 -10.49 13.26
C LYS A 45 -8.93 -9.11 13.50
N VAL A 46 -10.00 -9.06 14.27
CA VAL A 46 -10.68 -7.82 14.62
C VAL A 46 -10.88 -7.77 16.13
N GLN A 47 -10.76 -6.59 16.71
CA GLN A 47 -11.25 -6.36 18.06
C GLN A 47 -12.33 -5.30 18.09
N THR A 48 -13.34 -5.56 18.90
CA THR A 48 -14.47 -4.66 19.13
C THR A 48 -14.57 -4.31 20.61
N ASN A 49 -15.02 -3.09 20.90
CA ASN A 49 -15.32 -2.66 22.25
C ASN A 49 -16.52 -3.44 22.80
N SER A 50 -16.40 -3.99 24.00
CA SER A 50 -17.48 -4.75 24.65
C SER A 50 -18.67 -3.89 25.08
N THR A 51 -18.48 -2.58 25.25
CA THR A 51 -19.49 -1.66 25.78
C THR A 51 -20.34 -1.04 24.68
N ASP A 52 -19.70 -0.51 23.63
CA ASP A 52 -20.40 0.21 22.56
C ASP A 52 -20.33 -0.51 21.20
N GLY A 53 -19.60 -1.62 21.10
CA GLY A 53 -19.50 -2.44 19.90
C GLY A 53 -18.61 -1.87 18.80
N TYR A 54 -17.96 -0.70 18.98
CA TYR A 54 -17.15 -0.11 17.92
C TYR A 54 -15.89 -0.92 17.61
N LEU A 55 -15.44 -0.81 16.36
CA LEU A 55 -14.18 -1.37 15.90
C LEU A 55 -12.99 -0.68 16.58
N LEU A 56 -12.13 -1.46 17.23
CA LEU A 56 -10.94 -0.97 17.93
C LEU A 56 -9.66 -1.28 17.17
N SER A 57 -9.57 -2.49 16.59
CA SER A 57 -8.40 -2.89 15.82
C SER A 57 -8.69 -3.88 14.70
N LEU A 58 -7.79 -3.90 13.73
CA LEU A 58 -7.79 -4.78 12.57
C LEU A 58 -6.37 -5.26 12.29
N GLN A 59 -6.23 -6.55 12.00
CA GLN A 59 -5.00 -7.13 11.47
C GLN A 59 -5.31 -8.24 10.48
N PHE A 60 -4.69 -8.17 9.30
CA PHE A 60 -4.70 -9.26 8.34
C PHE A 60 -3.46 -10.13 8.52
N ILE A 61 -3.64 -11.42 8.26
CA ILE A 61 -2.55 -12.35 7.98
C ILE A 61 -2.77 -12.83 6.55
N TYR A 62 -1.74 -12.66 5.74
CA TYR A 62 -1.73 -12.96 4.32
C TYR A 62 -1.12 -14.33 4.08
N ASN A 63 -1.67 -15.08 3.13
CA ASN A 63 -0.95 -16.15 2.45
C ASN A 63 -0.26 -15.55 1.23
N VAL A 64 1.07 -15.58 1.23
CA VAL A 64 1.91 -15.10 0.14
C VAL A 64 2.49 -16.32 -0.56
N GLU A 65 2.10 -16.51 -1.81
CA GLU A 65 2.57 -17.60 -2.66
C GLU A 65 3.77 -17.10 -3.48
N THR A 66 4.89 -17.81 -3.40
CA THR A 66 6.11 -17.52 -4.16
C THR A 66 6.45 -18.68 -5.09
N ASN A 67 7.57 -18.57 -5.82
CA ASN A 67 8.16 -19.73 -6.52
C ASN A 67 8.66 -20.83 -5.57
N ASP A 68 8.95 -20.50 -4.31
CA ASP A 68 9.58 -21.43 -3.36
C ASP A 68 8.58 -22.03 -2.37
N GLY A 69 7.32 -21.57 -2.39
CA GLY A 69 6.21 -22.13 -1.62
C GLY A 69 5.25 -21.07 -1.12
N GLU A 70 4.39 -21.47 -0.19
CA GLU A 70 3.47 -20.57 0.50
C GLU A 70 4.05 -20.11 1.84
N LYS A 71 3.88 -18.82 2.16
CA LYS A 71 4.32 -18.21 3.41
C LYS A 71 3.22 -17.38 4.03
N LEU A 72 3.03 -17.52 5.34
CA LEU A 72 2.15 -16.64 6.08
C LEU A 72 2.90 -15.37 6.50
N VAL A 73 2.36 -14.22 6.11
CA VAL A 73 2.87 -12.90 6.51
C VAL A 73 1.83 -12.19 7.38
N THR A 74 2.24 -11.81 8.59
CA THR A 74 1.39 -11.02 9.48
C THR A 74 1.52 -9.54 9.13
N GLY A 75 0.40 -8.90 8.75
CA GLY A 75 0.34 -7.46 8.47
C GLY A 75 0.39 -6.61 9.74
N ALA A 76 0.41 -5.29 9.56
CA ALA A 76 0.41 -4.35 10.68
C ALA A 76 -0.89 -4.47 11.49
N LEU A 77 -0.75 -4.39 12.82
CA LEU A 77 -1.90 -4.16 13.70
C LEU A 77 -2.30 -2.69 13.57
N ARG A 78 -3.53 -2.44 13.12
CA ARG A 78 -4.14 -1.11 13.07
C ARG A 78 -5.03 -0.95 14.29
N GLY A 79 -4.75 0.04 15.14
CA GLY A 79 -5.41 0.22 16.44
C GLY A 79 -4.72 -0.55 17.58
N LYS A 80 -5.37 -0.67 18.74
CA LYS A 80 -4.81 -1.30 19.95
C LYS A 80 -5.35 -2.71 20.21
N ARG A 81 -4.54 -3.53 20.88
CA ARG A 81 -4.93 -4.88 21.37
C ARG A 81 -5.86 -4.81 22.59
N THR A 82 -7.07 -4.29 22.41
CA THR A 82 -8.05 -4.08 23.49
C THR A 82 -9.44 -4.54 23.06
N GLY A 83 -10.29 -4.97 24.00
CA GLY A 83 -11.65 -5.43 23.72
C GLY A 83 -11.75 -6.91 23.38
N ILE A 84 -12.83 -7.29 22.71
CA ILE A 84 -13.17 -8.69 22.38
C ILE A 84 -12.49 -9.06 21.06
N LEU A 85 -11.60 -10.04 21.09
CA LEU A 85 -10.95 -10.58 19.89
C LEU A 85 -11.88 -11.52 19.14
N GLN A 86 -12.07 -11.21 17.86
CA GLN A 86 -12.76 -12.05 16.89
C GLN A 86 -11.77 -12.41 15.79
N THR A 87 -11.74 -13.69 15.42
CA THR A 87 -10.86 -14.20 14.37
C THR A 87 -11.69 -14.90 13.33
N TYR A 88 -11.38 -14.64 12.06
CA TYR A 88 -11.97 -15.33 10.93
C TYR A 88 -10.89 -15.92 10.05
N ASP A 89 -10.85 -17.25 10.00
CA ASP A 89 -9.95 -18.02 9.16
C ASP A 89 -10.63 -18.35 7.83
N LEU A 90 -10.02 -17.91 6.73
CA LEU A 90 -10.50 -18.21 5.40
C LEU A 90 -10.11 -19.64 5.01
N ASN A 91 -11.08 -20.40 4.51
CA ASN A 91 -10.86 -21.73 3.94
C ASN A 91 -9.94 -21.65 2.70
N ASN A 92 -9.34 -22.76 2.28
CA ASN A 92 -8.32 -22.76 1.21
C ASN A 92 -8.79 -22.16 -0.13
N ASN A 93 -10.10 -22.20 -0.42
CA ASN A 93 -10.69 -21.62 -1.64
C ASN A 93 -11.51 -20.35 -1.38
N GLU A 94 -11.55 -19.90 -0.13
CA GLU A 94 -12.26 -18.69 0.24
C GLU A 94 -11.40 -17.46 -0.02
N LYS A 95 -11.98 -16.44 -0.66
CA LYS A 95 -11.28 -15.19 -0.97
C LYS A 95 -12.12 -14.01 -0.53
N VAL A 96 -11.47 -12.99 0.04
CA VAL A 96 -12.08 -11.66 0.18
C VAL A 96 -12.25 -11.09 -1.22
N LYS A 97 -13.45 -10.56 -1.51
CA LYS A 97 -13.81 -9.95 -2.80
C LYS A 97 -13.90 -8.43 -2.69
N ALA A 98 -14.40 -7.95 -1.56
CA ALA A 98 -14.52 -6.52 -1.27
C ALA A 98 -14.56 -6.28 0.23
N ILE A 99 -14.24 -5.06 0.61
CA ILE A 99 -14.36 -4.54 1.96
C ILE A 99 -15.34 -3.37 1.88
N ALA A 100 -16.33 -3.34 2.76
CA ALA A 100 -17.19 -2.17 2.96
C ALA A 100 -17.05 -1.70 4.41
N GLY A 101 -17.46 -0.49 4.70
CA GLY A 101 -17.42 -0.01 6.08
C GLY A 101 -18.01 1.38 6.24
N THR A 102 -17.93 1.86 7.46
CA THR A 102 -18.22 3.25 7.79
C THR A 102 -17.10 3.87 8.62
N TYR A 103 -16.94 5.18 8.46
CA TYR A 103 -16.11 6.00 9.33
C TYR A 103 -16.88 7.22 9.81
N GLY A 104 -16.54 7.68 11.01
CA GLY A 104 -17.23 8.79 11.65
C GLY A 104 -16.56 9.20 12.96
N SER A 105 -17.18 10.12 13.67
CA SER A 105 -16.64 10.61 14.95
C SER A 105 -16.80 9.55 16.04
N TYR A 106 -15.72 9.31 16.80
CA TYR A 106 -15.71 8.55 18.04
C TYR A 106 -14.66 9.13 19.00
N ALA A 107 -15.08 9.46 20.22
CA ALA A 107 -14.26 10.12 21.23
C ALA A 107 -13.53 11.39 20.72
N GLY A 108 -14.14 12.13 19.79
CA GLY A 108 -13.57 13.35 19.21
C GLY A 108 -12.65 13.14 18.00
N TYR A 109 -12.41 11.90 17.58
CA TYR A 109 -11.57 11.56 16.42
C TYR A 109 -12.40 10.96 15.29
N ILE A 110 -12.00 11.20 14.04
CA ILE A 110 -12.61 10.53 12.88
C ILE A 110 -11.88 9.20 12.65
N VAL A 111 -12.61 8.10 12.78
CA VAL A 111 -12.05 6.73 12.73
C VAL A 111 -12.99 5.79 11.99
N VAL A 112 -12.45 4.68 11.50
CA VAL A 112 -13.23 3.56 10.96
C VAL A 112 -13.90 2.81 12.12
N LYS A 113 -15.23 2.75 12.12
CA LYS A 113 -16.04 2.21 13.23
C LYS A 113 -16.69 0.87 12.92
N TYR A 114 -16.86 0.57 11.63
CA TYR A 114 -17.53 -0.61 11.13
C TYR A 114 -16.84 -1.13 9.86
N LEU A 115 -16.73 -2.45 9.74
CA LEU A 115 -16.22 -3.12 8.54
C LEU A 115 -17.05 -4.35 8.20
N GLU A 116 -17.25 -4.55 6.91
CA GLU A 116 -17.76 -5.78 6.31
C GLU A 116 -16.72 -6.35 5.35
N PHE A 117 -16.42 -7.63 5.50
CA PHE A 117 -15.61 -8.38 4.57
C PHE A 117 -16.53 -9.29 3.75
N LYS A 118 -16.70 -8.95 2.48
CA LYS A 118 -17.44 -9.78 1.53
C LYS A 118 -16.49 -10.82 0.98
N THR A 119 -16.76 -12.09 1.26
CA THR A 119 -15.96 -13.23 0.79
C THR A 119 -16.70 -14.01 -0.29
N SER A 120 -16.04 -15.03 -0.84
CA SER A 120 -16.69 -15.94 -1.80
C SER A 120 -17.80 -16.80 -1.18
N VAL A 121 -17.86 -16.93 0.15
CA VAL A 121 -18.84 -17.80 0.84
C VAL A 121 -19.85 -17.03 1.69
N GLY A 122 -19.61 -15.74 1.99
CA GLY A 122 -20.53 -14.93 2.78
C GLY A 122 -19.98 -13.57 3.15
N THR A 123 -20.69 -12.87 4.04
CA THR A 123 -20.26 -11.57 4.58
C THR A 123 -19.97 -11.70 6.06
N ARG A 124 -18.87 -11.10 6.52
CA ARG A 124 -18.50 -10.98 7.94
C ARG A 124 -18.46 -9.52 8.33
N SER A 125 -19.23 -9.16 9.35
CA SER A 125 -19.38 -7.78 9.80
C SER A 125 -18.83 -7.61 11.21
N TYR A 126 -18.13 -6.50 11.44
CA TYR A 126 -17.49 -6.18 12.71
C TYR A 126 -17.60 -4.70 13.02
N GLY A 127 -17.73 -4.37 14.30
CA GLY A 127 -17.96 -2.99 14.72
C GLY A 127 -19.44 -2.64 14.76
N LYS A 128 -19.74 -1.40 15.14
CA LYS A 128 -21.09 -0.85 15.18
C LYS A 128 -21.28 0.11 14.01
N ASN A 129 -22.32 -0.15 13.22
CA ASN A 129 -22.69 0.65 12.06
C ASN A 129 -23.69 1.75 12.47
N ASP A 130 -23.22 2.99 12.58
CA ASP A 130 -24.10 4.13 12.85
C ASP A 130 -24.60 4.76 11.54
N THR A 131 -25.89 5.07 11.48
CA THR A 131 -26.52 5.67 10.29
C THR A 131 -26.03 7.07 9.94
N ALA A 132 -25.40 7.77 10.89
CA ALA A 132 -24.82 9.11 10.67
C ALA A 132 -23.40 9.07 10.08
N ASP A 133 -22.79 7.88 9.98
CA ASP A 133 -21.43 7.76 9.47
C ASP A 133 -21.36 7.81 7.95
N THR A 134 -20.15 8.05 7.44
CA THR A 134 -19.88 8.00 6.00
C THR A 134 -19.52 6.58 5.57
N LEU A 135 -20.24 6.10 4.56
CA LEU A 135 -20.01 4.78 3.94
C LEU A 135 -18.82 4.82 2.99
N PHE A 136 -18.10 3.70 2.92
CA PHE A 136 -17.07 3.50 1.91
C PHE A 136 -16.98 2.04 1.45
N THR A 137 -16.34 1.86 0.30
CA THR A 137 -16.03 0.53 -0.25
C THR A 137 -14.59 0.51 -0.78
N LEU A 138 -13.90 -0.60 -0.50
CA LEU A 138 -12.55 -0.88 -0.96
C LEU A 138 -12.55 -2.23 -1.71
N PRO A 139 -11.73 -2.36 -2.77
CA PRO A 139 -11.48 -3.67 -3.35
C PRO A 139 -10.71 -4.55 -2.36
N ALA A 140 -10.86 -5.87 -2.49
CA ALA A 140 -9.99 -6.79 -1.78
C ALA A 140 -8.53 -6.57 -2.17
N GLY A 141 -7.65 -6.51 -1.18
CA GLY A 141 -6.26 -6.19 -1.41
C GLY A 141 -5.46 -6.13 -0.13
N ILE A 142 -4.27 -5.57 -0.25
CA ILE A 142 -3.29 -5.43 0.82
C ILE A 142 -3.52 -4.09 1.51
N LEU A 143 -3.68 -4.11 2.83
CA LEU A 143 -4.10 -2.92 3.57
C LEU A 143 -2.99 -1.88 3.68
N PHE A 144 -3.38 -0.61 3.62
CA PHE A 144 -2.59 0.52 4.08
C PHE A 144 -3.49 1.58 4.71
N GLY A 145 -2.92 2.60 5.33
CA GLY A 145 -3.68 3.71 5.91
C GLY A 145 -3.01 4.28 7.14
N MET A 146 -3.80 4.96 7.96
CA MET A 146 -3.32 5.57 9.21
C MET A 146 -3.96 4.92 10.42
N ASN A 147 -3.20 4.80 11.51
CA ASN A 147 -3.75 4.36 12.78
C ASN A 147 -2.97 4.90 13.98
N GLY A 148 -3.68 5.11 15.07
CA GLY A 148 -3.16 5.40 16.40
C GLY A 148 -3.73 4.41 17.40
N ALA A 149 -4.50 4.91 18.37
CA ALA A 149 -5.21 4.06 19.32
C ALA A 149 -6.34 3.23 18.67
N LEU A 150 -6.86 3.72 17.55
CA LEU A 150 -7.94 3.16 16.75
C LEU A 150 -7.49 3.09 15.29
N ILE A 151 -8.38 2.66 14.41
CA ILE A 151 -8.14 2.65 12.96
C ILE A 151 -8.57 4.02 12.42
N ASP A 152 -7.63 4.94 12.26
CA ASP A 152 -7.93 6.28 11.76
C ASP A 152 -8.40 6.23 10.31
N SER A 153 -7.68 5.55 9.41
CA SER A 153 -8.08 5.38 8.01
C SER A 153 -7.60 4.08 7.37
N LEU A 154 -8.26 3.68 6.28
CA LEU A 154 -7.98 2.45 5.55
C LEU A 154 -8.05 2.63 4.03
N GLY A 155 -7.10 2.03 3.33
CA GLY A 155 -7.06 1.85 1.88
C GLY A 155 -6.50 0.48 1.51
N THR A 156 -6.55 0.12 0.22
CA THR A 156 -6.04 -1.15 -0.30
C THR A 156 -5.21 -1.02 -1.58
N TYR A 157 -4.16 -1.83 -1.66
CA TYR A 157 -3.46 -2.15 -2.90
C TYR A 157 -4.08 -3.39 -3.54
N VAL A 158 -4.51 -3.25 -4.79
CA VAL A 158 -4.89 -4.40 -5.63
C VAL A 158 -3.66 -4.81 -6.42
N VAL A 159 -3.19 -6.03 -6.18
CA VAL A 159 -2.05 -6.60 -6.90
C VAL A 159 -2.53 -7.63 -7.91
N VAL A 160 -1.84 -7.71 -9.05
CA VAL A 160 -2.06 -8.73 -10.06
C VAL A 160 -0.74 -9.35 -10.49
N GLU A 161 -0.81 -10.60 -10.89
CA GLU A 161 0.29 -11.27 -11.55
C GLU A 161 0.61 -10.59 -12.89
N VAL A 162 1.89 -10.32 -13.14
CA VAL A 162 2.34 -9.92 -14.48
C VAL A 162 2.44 -11.18 -15.33
N PRO A 163 1.70 -11.28 -16.46
CA PRO A 163 1.87 -12.38 -17.39
C PRO A 163 3.33 -12.43 -17.83
N THR A 164 4.00 -13.56 -17.60
CA THR A 164 5.30 -13.80 -18.21
C THR A 164 5.00 -14.17 -19.65
N ASN A 165 5.09 -13.22 -20.58
CA ASN A 165 5.10 -13.57 -21.99
C ASN A 165 6.31 -14.48 -22.21
N SER A 166 6.07 -15.79 -22.36
CA SER A 166 7.06 -16.70 -22.91
C SER A 166 7.37 -16.21 -24.32
N SER A 167 8.48 -15.50 -24.46
CA SER A 167 9.00 -15.01 -25.73
C SER A 167 9.23 -16.20 -26.66
N SER A 168 8.26 -16.50 -27.53
CA SER A 168 8.63 -16.93 -28.87
C SER A 168 9.16 -15.69 -29.58
N THR A 169 10.39 -15.78 -30.03
CA THR A 169 11.13 -14.72 -30.70
C THR A 169 10.38 -14.32 -31.96
N THR A 170 9.73 -13.15 -31.96
CA THR A 170 9.59 -12.36 -33.18
C THR A 170 9.61 -10.89 -32.79
N SER A 171 10.76 -10.29 -33.00
CA SER A 171 10.97 -8.86 -33.01
C SER A 171 9.96 -8.20 -33.94
N ASN A 172 9.07 -7.39 -33.41
CA ASN A 172 8.55 -6.22 -34.10
C ASN A 172 8.30 -5.10 -33.10
N SER A 173 9.04 -4.03 -33.32
CA SER A 173 9.13 -2.83 -32.52
C SER A 173 7.83 -2.02 -32.61
N SER A 174 7.18 -1.77 -31.48
CA SER A 174 6.37 -0.55 -31.28
C SER A 174 6.30 -0.21 -29.79
N SER A 175 6.98 0.86 -29.42
CA SER A 175 7.11 1.35 -28.06
C SER A 175 5.86 2.13 -27.63
N ASP A 176 4.99 1.50 -26.85
CA ASP A 176 4.00 2.22 -26.04
C ASP A 176 4.63 2.57 -24.69
N ILE A 177 5.07 3.82 -24.58
CA ILE A 177 5.72 4.39 -23.40
C ILE A 177 4.61 4.89 -22.47
N THR A 178 4.44 4.24 -21.32
CA THR A 178 3.53 4.67 -20.25
C THR A 178 4.05 5.88 -19.48
N SER A 179 3.14 6.74 -19.04
CA SER A 179 3.37 8.08 -18.48
C SER A 179 4.29 8.15 -17.25
N THR A 180 4.59 7.02 -16.60
CA THR A 180 5.49 6.96 -15.44
C THR A 180 6.96 7.00 -15.84
N SER A 181 7.31 6.56 -17.06
CA SER A 181 8.67 6.62 -17.59
C SER A 181 9.11 8.05 -17.92
N PHE A 182 8.18 8.94 -18.29
CA PHE A 182 8.48 10.36 -18.56
C PHE A 182 8.85 11.14 -17.30
N ILE A 183 8.20 10.85 -16.16
CA ILE A 183 8.48 11.55 -14.90
C ILE A 183 9.90 11.20 -14.42
N ILE A 184 10.28 9.93 -14.47
CA ILE A 184 11.63 9.49 -14.05
C ILE A 184 12.70 10.01 -15.02
N LEU A 185 12.48 9.92 -16.34
CA LEU A 185 13.46 10.42 -17.33
C LEU A 185 13.63 11.94 -17.26
N SER A 186 12.56 12.70 -17.01
CA SER A 186 12.62 14.15 -16.86
C SER A 186 13.49 14.58 -15.66
N CYS A 187 13.42 13.88 -14.53
CA CYS A 187 14.25 14.16 -13.36
C CYS A 187 15.75 13.88 -13.59
N PHE A 188 16.11 12.85 -14.36
CA PHE A 188 17.52 12.58 -14.67
C PHE A 188 18.11 13.63 -15.62
N THR A 189 17.33 14.10 -16.61
CA THR A 189 17.81 15.13 -17.54
C THR A 189 18.00 16.50 -16.86
N SER A 190 17.16 16.86 -15.87
CA SER A 190 17.30 18.12 -15.15
C SER A 190 18.54 18.12 -14.25
N ILE A 191 18.82 17.02 -13.56
CA ILE A 191 20.00 16.86 -12.70
C ILE A 191 21.28 16.91 -13.56
N LEU A 192 21.32 16.18 -14.67
CA LEU A 192 22.49 16.17 -15.54
C LEU A 192 22.74 17.54 -16.19
N GLY A 193 21.67 18.22 -16.63
CA GLY A 193 21.74 19.59 -17.14
C GLY A 193 22.27 20.59 -16.11
N PHE A 194 21.83 20.48 -14.86
CA PHE A 194 22.32 21.33 -13.77
C PHE A 194 23.80 21.09 -13.47
N ILE A 195 24.27 19.84 -13.47
CA ILE A 195 25.69 19.50 -13.27
C ILE A 195 26.56 20.09 -14.38
N VAL A 196 26.11 20.01 -15.64
CA VAL A 196 26.83 20.59 -16.79
C VAL A 196 26.87 22.12 -16.68
N LEU A 197 25.78 22.77 -16.28
CA LEU A 197 25.76 24.22 -16.11
C LEU A 197 26.70 24.69 -15.00
N VAL A 198 26.69 24.03 -13.84
CA VAL A 198 27.61 24.34 -12.73
C VAL A 198 29.07 24.16 -13.14
N THR A 199 29.39 23.08 -13.87
CA THR A 199 30.77 22.84 -14.32
C THR A 199 31.24 23.87 -15.35
N VAL A 200 30.37 24.32 -16.27
CA VAL A 200 30.69 25.39 -17.21
C VAL A 200 30.90 26.73 -16.50
N VAL A 201 30.05 27.08 -15.52
CA VAL A 201 30.20 28.32 -14.74
C VAL A 201 31.52 28.32 -13.97
N ILE A 202 31.87 27.21 -13.30
CA ILE A 202 33.15 27.08 -12.59
C ILE A 202 34.33 27.19 -13.57
N PHE A 203 34.24 26.56 -14.74
CA PHE A 203 35.28 26.62 -15.75
C PHE A 203 35.48 28.04 -16.31
N LEU A 204 34.39 28.73 -16.64
CA LEU A 204 34.42 30.11 -17.13
C LEU A 204 34.94 31.05 -16.04
N TRP A 205 34.47 30.92 -14.79
CA TRP A 205 35.00 31.68 -13.66
C TRP A 205 36.52 31.49 -13.57
N ARG A 206 37.00 30.25 -13.58
CA ARG A 206 38.43 29.95 -13.45
C ARG A 206 39.26 30.49 -14.62
N LYS A 207 38.68 30.53 -15.83
CA LYS A 207 39.33 31.06 -17.03
C LYS A 207 39.41 32.59 -17.01
N PHE A 208 38.35 33.28 -16.59
CA PHE A 208 38.28 34.74 -16.65
C PHE A 208 38.81 35.45 -15.39
N TYR A 209 38.72 34.85 -14.20
CA TYR A 209 39.27 35.45 -12.97
C TYR A 209 40.80 35.34 -12.85
N ARG A 210 41.46 34.42 -13.58
CA ARG A 210 42.93 34.37 -13.62
C ARG A 210 43.57 35.45 -14.50
N GLY A 211 42.78 36.25 -15.21
CA GLY A 211 43.26 37.34 -16.07
C GLY A 211 43.36 38.72 -15.40
N TYR A 212 42.86 38.88 -14.17
CA TYR A 212 42.88 40.17 -13.45
C TYR A 212 43.93 40.12 -12.32
N ILE A 213 45.20 40.19 -12.69
CA ILE A 213 46.24 40.72 -11.80
C ILE A 213 46.40 42.18 -12.22
N PRO A 214 45.85 43.16 -11.48
CA PRO A 214 46.20 44.55 -11.72
C PRO A 214 47.65 44.72 -11.27
N THR A 215 48.57 44.86 -12.23
CA THR A 215 49.92 45.36 -11.97
C THR A 215 49.77 46.83 -11.58
N PHE A 216 49.93 47.12 -10.28
CA PHE A 216 50.26 48.44 -9.78
C PHE A 216 51.78 48.62 -9.78
#